data_AF-A0A432JJD9-F1
#
_entry.id   AF-A0A432JJD9-F1
#
_cell.length_a   1.000
_cell.length_b   1.000
_cell.length_c   1.000
_cell.angle_alpha   90.00
_cell.angle_beta   90.00
_cell.angle_gamma   90.00
#
_symmetry.space_group_name_H-M   'P 1'
#
loop_
_entity.id
_entity.type
_entity.pdbx_description
1 polymer ?
#
loop_
_entity_poly.entity_id
_entity_poly.type
_entity_poly.pdbx_seq_one_letter_code
_entity_poly.pdbx_strand_id
1 'polypeptide(L)'
;MIDMGDQRLRAELANLECYAFDEVPWTTPRPLAESRVAVVTTAGLRVGDDADWNPGDQSFTVLPADRRDLVLSHFSPNFDRTGWIVDPNVVFPLDRLVEMAAEGVIGSVADVHISFMGAQIDHTLETIRLDTGPAAARILSDDGVDVVILTPV
;
A
#
# COMPACT_ATOMS: atom_id res chain seq x y z
N MET A 1 -11.58 -29.97 14.93
CA MET A 1 -10.80 -29.28 15.99
C MET A 1 -10.49 -27.87 15.49
N ILE A 2 -11.54 -27.15 15.14
CA ILE A 2 -11.50 -25.94 14.31
C ILE A 2 -11.70 -24.75 15.27
N ASP A 3 -10.87 -23.72 15.15
CA ASP A 3 -11.21 -22.34 15.52
C ASP A 3 -11.22 -21.96 17.02
N MET A 4 -10.22 -22.36 17.81
CA MET A 4 -9.98 -21.75 19.14
C MET A 4 -8.95 -20.60 19.09
N GLY A 5 -8.02 -20.65 18.14
CA GLY A 5 -6.97 -19.64 17.96
C GLY A 5 -7.50 -18.36 17.32
N ASP A 6 -8.21 -18.48 16.19
CA ASP A 6 -8.74 -17.32 15.48
C ASP A 6 -9.87 -16.64 16.26
N GLN A 7 -10.74 -17.41 16.95
CA GLN A 7 -11.70 -16.84 17.91
C GLN A 7 -11.03 -16.03 19.01
N ARG A 8 -9.92 -16.54 19.58
CA ARG A 8 -9.17 -15.80 20.62
C ARG A 8 -8.51 -14.56 20.05
N LEU A 9 -7.82 -14.67 18.92
CA LEU A 9 -7.17 -13.53 18.25
C LEU A 9 -8.19 -12.46 17.87
N ARG A 10 -9.35 -12.86 17.32
CA ARG A 10 -10.47 -11.96 17.04
C ARG A 10 -10.94 -11.25 18.29
N ALA A 11 -11.14 -11.98 19.40
CA ALA A 11 -11.59 -11.38 20.66
C ALA A 11 -10.57 -10.39 21.24
N GLU A 12 -9.28 -10.71 21.12
CA GLU A 12 -8.17 -9.83 21.54
C GLU A 12 -8.10 -8.56 20.67
N LEU A 13 -8.25 -8.69 19.35
CA LEU A 13 -8.17 -7.57 18.41
C LEU A 13 -9.46 -6.76 18.29
N ALA A 14 -10.62 -7.30 18.71
CA ALA A 14 -11.92 -6.65 18.55
C ALA A 14 -12.03 -5.28 19.25
N ASN A 15 -11.24 -5.07 20.30
CA ASN A 15 -11.21 -3.81 21.06
C ASN A 15 -9.88 -3.06 20.88
N LEU A 16 -9.08 -3.42 19.88
CA LEU A 16 -7.87 -2.68 19.58
C LEU A 16 -8.26 -1.26 19.18
N GLU A 17 -7.75 -0.28 19.91
CA GLU A 17 -8.01 1.12 19.63
C GLU A 17 -7.27 1.49 18.33
N CYS A 18 -8.02 1.62 17.25
CA CYS A 18 -7.51 2.13 15.99
C CYS A 18 -7.47 3.64 16.04
N TYR A 19 -6.41 4.23 15.50
CA TYR A 19 -6.37 5.67 15.31
C TYR A 19 -7.51 6.11 14.38
N ALA A 20 -8.33 7.04 14.85
CA ALA A 20 -9.36 7.69 14.07
C ALA A 20 -8.92 9.12 13.76
N PHE A 21 -9.08 9.54 12.51
CA PHE A 21 -8.89 10.93 12.16
C PHE A 21 -10.12 11.74 12.61
N ASP A 22 -9.89 12.87 13.28
CA ASP A 22 -10.97 13.79 13.68
C ASP A 22 -11.71 14.36 12.46
N GLU A 23 -10.96 14.57 11.36
CA GLU A 23 -11.47 15.02 10.07
C GLU A 23 -10.95 14.10 8.96
N VAL A 24 -11.81 13.80 7.98
CA VAL A 24 -11.37 13.08 6.79
C VAL A 24 -11.33 14.06 5.62
N PRO A 25 -10.13 14.42 5.11
CA PRO A 25 -9.97 15.47 4.11
C PRO A 25 -10.29 14.96 2.70
N TRP A 26 -11.43 14.29 2.53
CA TRP A 26 -11.85 13.80 1.21
C TRP A 26 -12.06 14.97 0.26
N THR A 27 -11.34 14.96 -0.85
CA THR A 27 -11.51 15.91 -1.95
C THR A 27 -12.25 15.24 -3.09
N THR A 28 -13.04 16.01 -3.85
CA THR A 28 -13.55 15.55 -5.15
C THR A 28 -12.41 15.65 -6.16
N PRO A 29 -11.93 14.52 -6.75
CA PRO A 29 -10.90 14.57 -7.77
C PRO A 29 -11.47 15.12 -9.08
N ARG A 30 -10.58 15.37 -10.04
CA ARG A 30 -10.97 15.56 -11.45
C ARG A 30 -11.71 14.31 -11.97
N PRO A 31 -12.44 14.40 -13.10
CA PRO A 31 -12.96 13.21 -13.75
C PRO A 31 -11.87 12.15 -13.89
N LEU A 32 -12.20 10.87 -13.68
CA LEU A 32 -11.19 9.80 -13.69
C LEU A 32 -10.41 9.75 -15.00
N ALA A 33 -11.09 9.93 -16.12
CA ALA A 33 -10.50 10.00 -17.47
C ALA A 33 -9.49 11.16 -17.66
N GLU A 34 -9.41 12.10 -16.72
CA GLU A 34 -8.43 13.20 -16.67
C GLU A 34 -7.44 13.06 -15.51
N SER A 35 -7.62 12.06 -14.65
CA SER A 35 -6.86 11.86 -13.42
C SER A 35 -5.63 10.99 -13.64
N ARG A 36 -4.52 11.37 -12.98
CA ARG A 36 -3.33 10.52 -12.83
C ARG A 36 -3.46 9.65 -11.58
N VAL A 37 -3.30 8.34 -11.73
CA VAL A 37 -3.58 7.36 -10.67
C VAL A 37 -2.32 6.62 -10.23
N ALA A 38 -2.08 6.57 -8.92
CA ALA A 38 -0.99 5.78 -8.32
C ALA A 38 -1.52 4.66 -7.42
N VAL A 39 -0.69 3.65 -7.17
CA VAL A 39 -0.92 2.63 -6.14
C VAL A 39 -0.16 3.01 -4.87
N VAL A 40 -0.82 2.87 -3.72
CA VAL A 40 -0.18 2.81 -2.41
C VAL A 40 -0.53 1.46 -1.81
N THR A 41 0.47 0.63 -1.51
CA THR A 41 0.26 -0.73 -0.98
C THR A 41 0.93 -0.92 0.37
N THR A 42 0.30 -1.70 1.26
CA THR A 42 0.91 -2.14 2.52
C THR A 42 1.54 -3.53 2.42
N ALA A 43 1.68 -4.09 1.22
CA ALA A 43 2.24 -5.43 0.99
C ALA A 43 3.74 -5.57 1.30
N GLY A 44 4.44 -4.48 1.67
CA GLY A 44 5.87 -4.51 1.93
C GLY A 44 6.72 -4.85 0.71
N LEU A 45 6.34 -4.34 -0.47
CA LEU A 45 7.10 -4.51 -1.70
C LEU A 45 8.38 -3.67 -1.66
N ARG A 46 9.46 -4.24 -2.18
CA ARG A 46 10.72 -3.55 -2.47
C ARG A 46 11.17 -3.83 -3.89
N VAL A 47 12.15 -3.07 -4.35
CA VAL A 47 12.68 -3.15 -5.70
C VAL A 47 13.98 -3.96 -5.69
N GLY A 48 14.06 -5.02 -6.49
CA GLY A 48 15.22 -5.92 -6.55
C GLY A 48 15.41 -6.74 -5.27
N ASP A 49 16.67 -7.05 -4.96
CA ASP A 49 17.06 -7.88 -3.80
C ASP A 49 17.34 -7.05 -2.54
N ASP A 50 16.61 -5.94 -2.34
CA ASP A 50 16.71 -5.16 -1.11
C ASP A 50 16.43 -6.05 0.11
N ALA A 51 17.05 -5.71 1.25
CA ALA A 51 16.83 -6.46 2.48
C ALA A 51 15.35 -6.44 2.90
N ASP A 52 14.91 -7.53 3.52
CA ASP A 52 13.60 -7.60 4.16
C ASP A 52 13.39 -6.42 5.09
N TRP A 53 12.13 -5.99 5.21
CA TRP A 53 11.77 -4.96 6.18
C TRP A 53 12.13 -5.42 7.59
N ASN A 54 12.58 -4.50 8.45
CA ASN A 54 12.76 -4.82 9.85
C ASN A 54 11.40 -4.81 10.57
N PRO A 55 11.20 -5.63 11.62
CA PRO A 55 10.03 -5.51 12.48
C PRO A 55 9.91 -4.08 13.04
N GLY A 56 8.75 -3.45 12.83
CA GLY A 56 8.50 -2.07 13.27
C GLY A 56 9.08 -0.98 12.35
N ASP A 57 9.58 -1.34 11.17
CA ASP A 57 9.98 -0.34 10.16
C ASP A 57 8.76 0.43 9.65
N GLN A 58 8.77 1.74 9.88
CA GLN A 58 7.70 2.69 9.53
C GLN A 58 8.04 3.53 8.29
N SER A 59 9.10 3.18 7.56
CA SER A 59 9.48 3.84 6.30
C SER A 59 8.62 3.36 5.12
N PHE A 60 8.87 3.93 3.94
CA PHE A 60 8.27 3.51 2.67
C PHE A 60 9.34 3.34 1.60
N THR A 61 9.01 2.58 0.56
CA THR A 61 9.81 2.50 -0.67
C THR A 61 9.03 3.10 -1.82
N VAL A 62 9.73 3.85 -2.68
CA VAL A 62 9.19 4.33 -3.95
C VAL A 62 9.37 3.23 -5.00
N LEU A 63 8.28 2.83 -5.66
CA LEU A 63 8.28 1.82 -6.71
C LEU A 63 8.12 2.51 -8.07
N PRO A 64 9.14 2.51 -8.94
CA PRO A 64 9.00 3.04 -10.29
C PRO A 64 8.06 2.16 -11.13
N ALA A 65 7.22 2.77 -11.96
CA ALA A 65 6.21 2.09 -12.76
C ALA A 65 6.78 1.16 -13.85
N ASP A 66 8.04 1.33 -14.24
CA ASP A 66 8.74 0.50 -15.24
C ASP A 66 9.42 -0.73 -14.63
N ARG A 67 9.57 -0.78 -13.30
CA ARG A 67 10.20 -1.91 -12.61
C ARG A 67 9.24 -3.09 -12.53
N ARG A 68 9.81 -4.29 -12.67
CA ARG A 68 9.08 -5.57 -12.63
C ARG A 68 9.72 -6.57 -11.68
N ASP A 69 10.94 -6.32 -11.27
CA ASP A 69 11.69 -7.07 -10.27
C ASP A 69 11.30 -6.63 -8.86
N LEU A 70 10.00 -6.61 -8.57
CA LEU A 70 9.49 -6.31 -7.23
C LEU A 70 9.53 -7.58 -6.38
N VAL A 71 9.84 -7.42 -5.10
CA VAL A 71 9.89 -8.53 -4.13
C VAL A 71 9.02 -8.19 -2.93
N LEU A 72 8.15 -9.14 -2.57
CA LEU A 72 7.37 -9.06 -1.33
C LEU A 72 8.28 -9.40 -0.14
N SER A 73 8.78 -8.34 0.50
CA SER A 73 9.89 -8.39 1.47
C SER A 73 9.41 -8.45 2.92
N HIS A 74 8.29 -9.13 3.15
CA HIS A 74 7.63 -9.18 4.46
C HIS A 74 8.47 -9.94 5.49
N PHE A 75 8.75 -9.32 6.64
CA PHE A 75 9.67 -9.87 7.64
C PHE A 75 9.18 -11.17 8.27
N SER A 76 7.86 -11.36 8.38
CA SER A 76 7.29 -12.59 8.92
C SER A 76 7.45 -13.75 7.94
N PRO A 77 8.07 -14.87 8.35
CA PRO A 77 8.10 -16.07 7.53
C PRO A 77 6.72 -16.72 7.38
N ASN A 78 5.79 -16.41 8.30
CA ASN A 78 4.42 -16.94 8.31
C ASN A 78 3.46 -16.15 7.41
N PHE A 79 3.90 -15.07 6.77
CA PHE A 79 3.07 -14.31 5.85
C PHE A 79 2.84 -15.11 4.55
N ASP A 80 1.58 -15.26 4.15
CA ASP A 80 1.22 -15.99 2.93
C ASP A 80 1.57 -15.15 1.68
N ARG A 81 2.49 -15.67 0.88
CA ARG A 81 2.97 -15.03 -0.35
C ARG A 81 2.27 -15.58 -1.60
N THR A 82 1.38 -16.56 -1.46
CA THR A 82 0.78 -17.27 -2.58
C THR A 82 0.03 -16.32 -3.50
N GLY A 83 -0.74 -15.37 -2.96
CA GLY A 83 -1.45 -14.36 -3.75
C GLY A 83 -0.52 -13.56 -4.65
N TRP A 84 0.57 -13.03 -4.09
CA TRP A 84 1.60 -12.30 -4.83
C TRP A 84 2.29 -13.15 -5.90
N ILE A 85 2.66 -14.40 -5.55
CA ILE A 85 3.36 -15.31 -6.45
C ILE A 85 2.47 -15.69 -7.65
N VAL A 86 1.17 -15.86 -7.43
CA VAL A 86 0.22 -16.25 -8.47
C VAL A 86 -0.17 -15.05 -9.35
N ASP A 87 -0.46 -13.90 -8.74
CA ASP A 87 -0.81 -12.68 -9.47
C ASP A 87 -0.39 -11.43 -8.67
N PRO A 88 0.66 -10.72 -9.11
CA PRO A 88 1.08 -9.45 -8.51
C PRO A 88 -0.03 -8.40 -8.42
N ASN A 89 -1.02 -8.45 -9.34
CA ASN A 89 -2.11 -7.49 -9.36
C ASN A 89 -3.06 -7.60 -8.17
N VAL A 90 -2.98 -8.67 -7.37
CA VAL A 90 -3.76 -8.80 -6.12
C VAL A 90 -3.35 -7.74 -5.09
N VAL A 91 -2.08 -7.35 -5.06
CA VAL A 91 -1.55 -6.36 -4.11
C VAL A 91 -1.04 -5.10 -4.80
N PHE A 92 -0.66 -5.19 -6.07
CA PHE A 92 -0.11 -4.10 -6.86
C PHE A 92 -0.70 -4.12 -8.27
N PRO A 93 -1.96 -3.65 -8.46
CA PRO A 93 -2.75 -3.79 -9.69
C PRO A 93 -2.29 -2.85 -10.82
N LEU A 94 -0.98 -2.77 -11.06
CA LEU A 94 -0.40 -1.86 -12.04
C LEU A 94 -0.84 -2.19 -13.46
N ASP A 95 -0.92 -3.48 -13.82
CA ASP A 95 -1.35 -3.88 -15.16
C ASP A 95 -2.81 -3.47 -15.40
N ARG A 96 -3.67 -3.60 -14.37
CA ARG A 96 -5.07 -3.17 -14.44
C ARG A 96 -5.19 -1.66 -14.62
N LEU A 97 -4.33 -0.88 -13.98
CA LEU A 97 -4.28 0.58 -14.19
C LEU A 97 -3.84 0.94 -15.60
N VAL A 98 -2.85 0.23 -16.15
CA VAL A 98 -2.39 0.44 -17.53
C VAL A 98 -3.51 0.12 -18.54
N GLU A 99 -4.25 -0.97 -18.33
CA GLU A 99 -5.43 -1.33 -19.12
C GLU A 99 -6.50 -0.23 -19.06
N MET A 100 -6.85 0.24 -17.85
CA MET A 100 -7.83 1.32 -17.66
C MET A 100 -7.41 2.64 -18.34
N ALA A 101 -6.12 2.96 -18.32
CA ALA A 101 -5.61 4.14 -19.02
C ALA A 101 -5.71 3.98 -20.54
N ALA A 102 -5.38 2.80 -21.07
CA ALA A 102 -5.52 2.49 -22.49
C ALA A 102 -6.98 2.55 -22.97
N GLU A 103 -7.93 2.17 -22.11
CA GLU A 103 -9.37 2.25 -22.36
C GLU A 103 -9.97 3.66 -22.16
N GLY A 104 -9.18 4.61 -21.63
CA GLY A 104 -9.62 5.97 -21.32
C GLY A 104 -10.54 6.07 -20.08
N VAL A 105 -10.59 5.03 -19.26
CA VAL A 105 -11.30 5.02 -17.97
C VAL A 105 -10.61 5.95 -16.98
N ILE A 106 -9.27 5.94 -16.99
CA ILE A 106 -8.43 6.90 -16.26
C ILE A 106 -7.57 7.70 -17.23
N GLY A 107 -7.08 8.86 -16.81
CA GLY A 107 -6.25 9.72 -17.66
C GLY A 107 -4.83 9.16 -17.86
N SER A 108 -4.17 8.75 -16.77
CA SER A 108 -2.84 8.13 -16.85
C SER A 108 -2.48 7.36 -15.58
N VAL A 109 -1.46 6.52 -15.69
CA VAL A 109 -0.81 5.85 -14.54
C VAL A 109 0.38 6.69 -14.09
N ALA A 110 0.56 6.81 -12.77
CA ALA A 110 1.70 7.49 -12.15
C ALA A 110 3.04 6.83 -12.49
N ASP A 111 4.13 7.60 -12.52
CA ASP A 111 5.48 7.09 -12.80
C ASP A 111 6.09 6.46 -11.53
N VAL A 112 5.56 6.84 -10.37
CA VAL A 112 5.97 6.36 -9.07
C VAL A 112 4.76 5.90 -8.24
N HIS A 113 5.00 4.86 -7.46
CA HIS A 113 4.04 4.27 -6.52
C HIS A 113 4.72 4.10 -5.16
N ILE A 114 3.94 3.80 -4.12
CA ILE A 114 4.48 3.70 -2.76
C ILE A 114 4.17 2.35 -2.16
N SER A 115 5.15 1.77 -1.46
CA SER A 115 4.92 0.62 -0.59
C SER A 115 5.36 0.89 0.84
N PHE A 116 4.49 0.52 1.77
CA PHE A 116 4.77 0.43 3.20
C PHE A 116 4.78 -1.03 3.64
N MET A 117 5.38 -1.31 4.79
CA MET A 117 5.15 -2.54 5.54
C MET A 117 3.83 -2.45 6.31
N GLY A 118 2.87 -3.35 6.03
CA GLY A 118 1.59 -3.39 6.74
C GLY A 118 1.67 -3.92 8.18
N ALA A 119 2.64 -4.80 8.46
CA ALA A 119 2.81 -5.41 9.78
C ALA A 119 3.48 -4.46 10.79
N GLN A 120 2.71 -3.49 11.29
CA GLN A 120 3.15 -2.50 12.27
C GLN A 120 2.90 -2.97 13.70
N ILE A 121 3.94 -2.87 14.53
CA ILE A 121 3.92 -3.28 15.95
C ILE A 121 3.38 -2.14 16.83
N ASP A 122 3.73 -0.90 16.49
CA ASP A 122 3.21 0.29 17.15
C ASP A 122 1.92 0.75 16.46
N HIS A 123 0.80 0.58 17.16
CA HIS A 123 -0.53 0.92 16.66
C HIS A 123 -0.86 2.43 16.74
N THR A 124 -0.01 3.24 17.37
CA THR A 124 -0.17 4.70 17.31
C THR A 124 0.16 5.26 15.93
N LEU A 125 1.05 4.56 15.20
CA LEU A 125 1.52 4.87 13.85
C LEU A 125 2.03 6.31 13.72
N GLU A 126 2.58 6.88 14.81
CA GLU A 126 2.92 8.31 14.88
C GLU A 126 3.90 8.72 13.77
N THR A 127 4.97 7.95 13.55
CA THR A 127 5.94 8.18 12.47
C THR A 127 5.27 8.16 11.10
N ILE A 128 4.38 7.20 10.84
CA ILE A 128 3.66 7.12 9.56
C ILE A 128 2.75 8.32 9.39
N ARG A 129 2.04 8.73 10.44
CA ARG A 129 1.07 9.83 10.38
C ARG A 129 1.73 11.20 10.25
N LEU A 130 2.84 11.42 10.96
CA LEU A 130 3.46 12.74 11.10
C LEU A 130 4.67 12.95 10.20
N ASP A 131 5.29 11.89 9.67
CA ASP A 131 6.51 11.98 8.87
C ASP A 131 6.42 11.20 7.55
N THR A 132 6.44 9.86 7.60
CA THR A 132 6.65 9.05 6.38
C THR A 132 5.43 9.04 5.46
N GLY A 133 4.21 9.11 5.99
CA GLY A 133 2.98 9.28 5.22
C GLY A 133 2.93 10.63 4.49
N PRO A 134 3.09 11.78 5.18
CA PRO A 134 3.23 13.08 4.52
C PRO A 134 4.36 13.15 3.49
N ALA A 135 5.51 12.54 3.76
CA ALA A 135 6.62 12.48 2.81
C ALA A 135 6.27 11.66 1.55
N ALA A 136 5.64 10.50 1.70
CA ALA A 136 5.13 9.70 0.59
C ALA A 136 4.06 10.44 -0.22
N ALA A 137 3.11 11.11 0.46
CA ALA A 137 2.08 11.91 -0.18
C ALA A 137 2.68 13.06 -1.00
N ARG A 138 3.75 13.70 -0.50
CA ARG A 138 4.46 14.75 -1.22
C ARG A 138 5.09 14.25 -2.52
N ILE A 139 5.71 13.08 -2.51
CA ILE A 139 6.26 12.46 -3.72
C ILE A 139 5.18 12.24 -4.78
N LEU A 140 4.02 11.71 -4.38
CA LEU A 140 2.89 11.50 -5.30
C LEU A 140 2.30 12.82 -5.79
N SER A 141 2.19 13.81 -4.91
CA SER A 141 1.72 15.16 -5.27
C SER A 141 2.67 15.85 -6.26
N ASP A 142 3.98 15.70 -6.08
CA ASP A 142 4.99 16.26 -6.98
C ASP A 142 4.98 15.56 -8.36
N ASP A 143 4.58 14.28 -8.43
CA ASP A 143 4.28 13.54 -9.67
C ASP A 143 2.90 13.87 -10.27
N GLY A 144 2.14 14.79 -9.65
CA GLY A 144 0.84 15.22 -10.15
C GLY A 144 -0.27 14.17 -10.02
N VAL A 145 -0.15 13.23 -9.08
CA VAL A 145 -1.17 12.22 -8.79
C VAL A 145 -2.44 12.88 -8.23
N ASP A 146 -3.59 12.57 -8.85
CA ASP A 146 -4.90 13.05 -8.42
C ASP A 146 -5.62 12.02 -7.53
N VAL A 147 -5.40 10.72 -7.79
CA VAL A 147 -6.10 9.61 -7.13
C VAL A 147 -5.12 8.51 -6.76
N VAL A 148 -5.30 7.96 -5.55
CA VAL A 148 -4.57 6.78 -5.10
C VAL A 148 -5.52 5.60 -4.98
N ILE A 149 -5.11 4.45 -5.49
CA ILE A 149 -5.67 3.16 -5.09
C ILE A 149 -4.85 2.65 -3.90
N LEU A 150 -5.51 2.52 -2.75
CA LEU A 150 -4.94 1.90 -1.57
C LEU A 150 -5.20 0.39 -1.62
N THR A 151 -4.14 -0.42 -1.59
CA THR A 151 -4.23 -1.88 -1.48
C THR A 151 -3.73 -2.34 -0.10
N PRO A 152 -4.65 -2.49 0.89
CA PRO A 152 -4.29 -2.98 2.21
C PRO A 152 -4.06 -4.50 2.16
N VAL A 153 -2.96 -4.92 2.79
CA VAL A 153 -2.43 -6.29 2.84
C VAL A 153 -1.86 -6.54 4.23
#